data_AF-A0A9D3LLC5-F1
#
_entry.id   AF-A0A9D3LLC5-F1
#
_cell.length_a   1.000
_cell.length_b   1.000
_cell.length_c   1.000
_cell.angle_alpha   90.00
_cell.angle_beta   90.00
_cell.angle_gamma   90.00
#
_symmetry.space_group_name_H-M   'P 1'
#
loop_
_entity.id
_entity.type
_entity.pdbx_description
1 polymer ?
#
loop_
_entity_poly.entity_id
_entity_poly.type
_entity_poly.pdbx_seq_one_letter_code
_entity_poly.pdbx_strand_id
1 'polypeptide(L)'
;MRGRYQTSPNHMMLNINLWSTLWLGMAILWTGELWEFLSFTDRYPSILYNILLFGLTSALGQTFIFMTVVYFGPLTCSIVTTTRKFFTILGSVLLFGNVITSVQWVGTVLVFLGLGLDAKFGKVPKKTTH
;
A
#
# COMPACT_ATOMS: atom_id res chain seq x y z
N MET A 1 25.92 -9.81 7.45
CA MET A 1 25.06 -11.01 7.27
C MET A 1 23.63 -10.69 6.81
N ARG A 2 23.39 -9.69 5.94
CA ARG A 2 22.03 -9.33 5.43
C ARG A 2 21.86 -9.53 3.91
N GLY A 3 22.77 -10.28 3.28
CA GLY A 3 22.90 -10.31 1.81
C GLY A 3 22.40 -11.57 1.11
N ARG A 4 21.70 -12.50 1.77
CA ARG A 4 21.35 -13.81 1.17
C ARG A 4 19.93 -14.35 1.37
N TYR A 5 19.02 -13.56 1.95
CA TYR A 5 17.59 -13.94 1.98
C TYR A 5 16.81 -13.07 1.00
N GLN A 6 16.93 -13.37 -0.29
CA GLN A 6 15.87 -13.01 -1.24
C GLN A 6 14.70 -13.94 -0.92
N THR A 7 13.83 -13.54 0.00
CA THR A 7 12.55 -14.22 0.18
C THR A 7 11.75 -14.05 -1.10
N SER A 8 11.25 -15.15 -1.65
CA SER A 8 10.38 -15.10 -2.82
C SER A 8 9.21 -14.14 -2.52
N PRO A 9 8.82 -13.27 -3.47
CA PRO A 9 7.72 -12.31 -3.27
C PRO A 9 6.47 -12.99 -2.71
N ASN A 10 6.20 -14.22 -3.14
CA ASN A 10 5.05 -15.02 -2.72
C ASN A 10 5.12 -15.41 -1.24
N HIS A 11 6.30 -15.76 -0.71
CA HIS A 11 6.46 -16.07 0.71
C HIS A 11 6.31 -14.83 1.58
N MET A 12 6.78 -13.67 1.11
CA MET A 12 6.60 -12.41 1.83
C MET A 12 5.13 -12.00 1.86
N MET A 13 4.43 -12.11 0.74
CA MET A 13 2.99 -11.84 0.61
C MET A 13 2.14 -12.78 1.48
N LEU A 14 2.43 -14.08 1.47
CA LEU A 14 1.71 -15.07 2.27
C LEU A 14 1.84 -14.77 3.77
N ASN A 15 3.06 -14.54 4.26
CA ASN A 15 3.30 -14.28 5.68
C ASN A 15 2.60 -13.00 6.14
N ILE A 16 2.66 -11.94 5.34
CA ILE A 16 2.00 -10.66 5.67
C ILE A 16 0.48 -10.81 5.70
N ASN A 17 -0.10 -11.48 4.70
CA ASN A 17 -1.55 -11.69 4.65
C ASN A 17 -2.05 -12.64 5.75
N LEU A 18 -1.25 -13.65 6.13
CA LEU A 18 -1.58 -14.56 7.23
C LEU A 18 -1.61 -13.82 8.58
N TRP A 19 -0.55 -13.08 8.90
CA TRP A 19 -0.51 -12.28 10.13
C TRP A 19 -1.58 -11.20 10.16
N SER A 20 -1.85 -10.54 9.02
CA SER A 20 -2.92 -9.54 8.92
C SER A 20 -4.29 -10.15 9.17
N THR A 21 -4.56 -11.34 8.62
CA THR A 21 -5.82 -12.06 8.86
C THR A 21 -5.99 -12.47 10.31
N LEU A 22 -4.92 -12.94 10.98
CA LEU A 22 -4.98 -13.29 12.40
C LEU A 22 -5.28 -12.06 13.27
N TRP A 23 -4.59 -10.94 13.02
CA TRP A 23 -4.79 -9.70 13.77
C TRP A 23 -6.18 -9.12 13.58
N LEU A 24 -6.64 -9.01 12.32
CA LEU A 24 -7.97 -8.51 12.01
C LEU A 24 -9.06 -9.46 12.50
N GLY A 25 -8.85 -10.77 12.41
CA GLY A 25 -9.77 -11.78 12.93
C GLY A 25 -10.00 -11.61 14.44
N MET A 26 -8.92 -11.44 15.22
CA MET A 26 -9.05 -11.16 16.65
C MET A 26 -9.78 -9.83 16.92
N ALA A 27 -9.48 -8.78 16.14
CA ALA A 27 -10.15 -7.49 16.29
C ALA A 27 -11.66 -7.58 16.03
N ILE A 28 -12.07 -8.27 14.96
CA ILE A 28 -13.50 -8.45 14.61
C ILE A 28 -14.22 -9.30 15.66
N LEU A 29 -13.57 -10.33 16.20
CA LEU A 29 -14.14 -11.14 17.28
C LEU A 29 -14.31 -10.31 18.56
N TRP A 30 -13.40 -9.38 18.83
CA TRP A 30 -13.47 -8.49 19.98
C TRP A 30 -14.57 -7.44 19.84
N THR A 31 -14.74 -6.84 18.65
CA THR A 31 -15.77 -5.82 18.41
C THR A 31 -17.18 -6.41 18.22
N GLY A 32 -17.29 -7.68 17.81
CA GLY A 32 -18.57 -8.35 17.58
C GLY A 32 -19.27 -7.94 16.28
N GLU A 33 -18.64 -7.11 15.45
CA GLU A 33 -19.19 -6.57 14.18
C GLU A 33 -19.46 -7.67 13.12
N LEU A 34 -18.95 -8.90 13.34
CA LEU A 34 -19.15 -10.02 12.42
C LEU A 34 -20.64 -10.33 12.21
N TRP A 35 -21.45 -10.25 13.27
CA TRP A 35 -22.88 -10.55 13.20
C TRP A 35 -23.64 -9.46 12.42
N GLU A 36 -23.28 -8.20 12.63
CA GLU A 36 -23.86 -7.08 11.89
C GLU A 36 -23.49 -7.19 10.40
N PHE A 37 -22.24 -7.51 10.09
CA PHE A 37 -21.78 -7.72 8.71
C PHE A 37 -22.53 -8.86 8.00
N LEU A 38 -22.77 -9.99 8.70
CA LEU A 38 -23.55 -11.10 8.13
C LEU A 38 -24.99 -10.69 7.84
N SER A 39 -25.64 -9.99 8.77
CA SER A 39 -27.01 -9.48 8.58
C SER A 39 -27.10 -8.48 7.41
N PHE A 40 -26.07 -7.66 7.22
CA PHE A 40 -25.96 -6.71 6.13
C PHE A 40 -25.74 -7.40 4.78
N THR A 41 -24.94 -8.46 4.77
CA THR A 41 -24.67 -9.25 3.56
C THR A 41 -25.91 -10.01 3.09
N ASP A 42 -26.71 -10.54 4.01
CA ASP A 42 -28.00 -11.19 3.70
C ASP A 42 -29.01 -10.20 3.09
N ARG A 43 -29.05 -8.97 3.61
CA ARG A 43 -29.91 -7.90 3.11
C ARG A 43 -29.49 -7.36 1.74
N TYR A 44 -28.19 -7.37 1.44
CA TYR A 44 -27.63 -6.83 0.20
C TYR A 44 -26.62 -7.81 -0.44
N PRO A 45 -27.10 -8.88 -1.09
CA PRO A 45 -26.21 -9.91 -1.65
C PRO A 45 -25.30 -9.40 -2.78
N SER A 46 -25.68 -8.30 -3.45
CA SER A 46 -24.83 -7.66 -4.48
C SER A 46 -23.49 -7.16 -3.93
N ILE A 47 -23.37 -6.93 -2.62
CA ILE A 47 -22.13 -6.47 -2.00
C ILE A 47 -21.05 -7.55 -2.03
N LEU A 48 -21.42 -8.83 -2.03
CA LEU A 48 -20.45 -9.93 -2.19
C LEU A 48 -19.68 -9.80 -3.50
N TYR A 49 -20.34 -9.41 -4.59
CA TYR A 49 -19.68 -9.17 -5.86
C TYR A 49 -18.67 -8.03 -5.78
N ASN A 50 -19.04 -6.91 -5.15
CA ASN A 50 -18.13 -5.77 -4.96
C ASN A 50 -16.93 -6.13 -4.09
N ILE A 51 -17.14 -6.89 -3.01
CA ILE A 51 -16.06 -7.37 -2.13
C ILE A 51 -15.13 -8.32 -2.88
N LEU A 52 -15.67 -9.24 -3.68
CA LEU A 52 -14.87 -10.16 -4.48
C LEU A 52 -14.03 -9.42 -5.52
N LEU A 53 -14.63 -8.47 -6.25
CA LEU A 53 -13.94 -7.66 -7.24
C LEU A 53 -12.85 -6.79 -6.59
N PHE A 54 -13.17 -6.18 -5.45
CA PHE A 54 -12.20 -5.43 -4.64
C PHE A 54 -11.04 -6.32 -4.17
N GLY A 55 -11.34 -7.53 -3.68
CA GLY A 55 -10.37 -8.51 -3.23
C GLY A 55 -9.44 -8.98 -4.37
N LEU A 56 -9.99 -9.34 -5.53
CA LEU A 56 -9.23 -9.73 -6.72
C LEU A 56 -8.31 -8.61 -7.19
N THR A 57 -8.84 -7.39 -7.31
CA THR A 57 -8.06 -6.23 -7.73
C THR A 57 -6.96 -5.90 -6.70
N SER A 58 -7.25 -6.06 -5.41
CA SER A 58 -6.28 -5.86 -4.33
C SER A 58 -5.17 -6.91 -4.35
N ALA A 59 -5.50 -8.18 -4.60
CA ALA A 59 -4.51 -9.26 -4.72
C ALA A 59 -3.56 -9.06 -5.90
N LEU A 60 -4.10 -8.63 -7.06
CA LEU A 60 -3.29 -8.24 -8.22
C LEU A 60 -2.36 -7.07 -7.90
N GLY A 61 -2.88 -6.03 -7.23
CA GLY A 61 -2.10 -4.88 -6.79
C GLY A 61 -0.99 -5.24 -5.80
N GLN A 62 -1.30 -6.07 -4.81
CA GLN A 62 -0.31 -6.57 -3.84
C GLN A 62 0.80 -7.37 -4.52
N THR A 63 0.46 -8.21 -5.50
CA THR A 63 1.46 -8.97 -6.28
C THR A 63 2.45 -8.03 -6.97
N PHE A 64 1.97 -6.96 -7.61
CA PHE A 64 2.83 -5.96 -8.25
C PHE A 64 3.71 -5.21 -7.24
N ILE A 65 3.18 -4.86 -6.06
CA ILE A 65 3.94 -4.23 -4.97
C ILE A 65 5.08 -5.15 -4.52
N PHE A 66 4.78 -6.41 -4.21
CA PHE A 66 5.78 -7.37 -3.73
C PHE A 66 6.83 -7.69 -4.79
N MET A 67 6.43 -7.82 -6.06
CA MET A 67 7.38 -7.93 -7.17
C MET A 67 8.30 -6.70 -7.23
N THR A 68 7.74 -5.49 -7.16
CA THR A 68 8.52 -4.24 -7.19
C THR A 68 9.53 -4.19 -6.03
N VAL A 69 9.11 -4.57 -4.82
CA VAL A 69 10.01 -4.61 -3.65
C VAL A 69 11.15 -5.59 -3.84
N VAL A 70 10.91 -6.77 -4.42
CA VAL A 70 11.95 -7.79 -4.62
C VAL A 70 12.92 -7.42 -5.74
N TYR A 71 12.41 -6.87 -6.86
CA TYR A 71 13.25 -6.52 -8.02
C TYR A 71 13.96 -5.17 -7.89
N PHE A 72 13.27 -4.14 -7.40
CA PHE A 72 13.77 -2.75 -7.34
C PHE A 72 14.06 -2.25 -5.92
N GLY A 73 13.80 -3.08 -4.92
CA GLY A 73 13.95 -2.71 -3.52
C GLY A 73 12.73 -1.97 -2.95
N PRO A 74 12.61 -1.93 -1.62
CA PRO A 74 11.50 -1.27 -0.94
C PRO A 74 11.47 0.25 -1.15
N LEU A 75 12.64 0.88 -1.34
CA LEU A 75 12.79 2.31 -1.59
C LEU A 75 12.04 2.74 -2.86
N THR A 76 12.28 2.04 -3.97
CA THR A 76 11.63 2.33 -5.26
C THR A 76 10.12 2.14 -5.16
N CYS A 77 9.65 1.11 -4.44
CA CYS A 77 8.23 0.90 -4.20
C CYS A 77 7.58 2.05 -3.42
N SER A 78 8.27 2.57 -2.39
CA SER A 78 7.80 3.72 -1.61
C SER A 78 7.66 4.97 -2.50
N ILE A 79 8.66 5.25 -3.34
CA ILE A 79 8.64 6.39 -4.27
C ILE A 79 7.49 6.27 -5.27
N VAL A 80 7.29 5.08 -5.87
CA VAL A 80 6.21 4.85 -6.84
C VAL A 80 4.83 5.04 -6.20
N THR A 81 4.60 4.46 -5.01
CA THR A 81 3.29 4.53 -4.35
C THR A 81 2.97 5.93 -3.84
N THR A 82 3.95 6.67 -3.32
CA THR A 82 3.77 8.06 -2.87
C THR A 82 3.52 9.01 -4.05
N THR A 83 4.27 8.86 -5.14
CA THR A 83 4.06 9.62 -6.37
C THR A 83 2.65 9.38 -6.93
N ARG A 84 2.20 8.12 -6.98
CA ARG A 84 0.81 7.78 -7.37
C ARG A 84 -0.22 8.47 -6.48
N LYS A 85 -0.08 8.35 -5.16
CA LYS A 85 -1.00 8.98 -4.18
C LYS A 85 -1.06 10.49 -4.38
N PHE A 86 0.09 11.13 -4.60
CA PHE A 86 0.15 12.56 -4.83
C PHE A 86 -0.63 12.97 -6.09
N PHE A 87 -0.39 12.32 -7.23
CA PHE A 87 -1.11 12.64 -8.46
C PHE A 87 -2.62 12.42 -8.32
N THR A 88 -3.05 11.40 -7.58
CA THR A 88 -4.47 11.20 -7.27
C THR A 88 -5.05 12.34 -6.43
N ILE A 89 -4.31 12.85 -5.43
CA ILE A 89 -4.73 14.01 -4.62
C ILE A 89 -4.82 15.27 -5.49
N LEU A 90 -3.81 15.52 -6.32
CA LEU A 90 -3.80 16.67 -7.23
C LEU A 90 -4.96 16.59 -8.23
N GLY A 91 -5.19 15.42 -8.84
CA GLY A 91 -6.32 15.19 -9.73
C GLY A 91 -7.67 15.40 -9.04
N SER A 92 -7.82 14.93 -7.79
CA SER A 92 -9.02 15.18 -6.98
C SER A 92 -9.26 16.67 -6.75
N VAL A 93 -8.22 17.43 -6.39
CA VAL A 93 -8.33 18.88 -6.22
C VAL A 93 -8.75 19.58 -7.52
N LEU A 94 -8.12 19.21 -8.64
CA LEU A 94 -8.41 19.81 -9.95
C LEU A 94 -9.83 19.51 -10.43
N LEU A 95 -10.31 18.28 -10.20
CA LEU A 95 -11.65 17.84 -10.64
C LEU A 95 -12.78 18.34 -9.74
N PHE A 96 -12.57 18.35 -8.42
CA PHE A 96 -13.59 18.73 -7.43
C PHE A 96 -13.50 20.21 -6.99
N GLY A 97 -12.51 20.96 -7.47
CA GLY A 97 -12.37 22.40 -7.19
C GLY A 97 -12.08 22.74 -5.73
N ASN A 98 -11.60 21.78 -4.94
CA ASN A 98 -11.31 21.99 -3.52
C ASN A 98 -10.12 22.94 -3.36
N VAL A 99 -10.27 24.01 -2.57
CA VAL A 99 -9.21 24.98 -2.34
C VAL A 99 -8.12 24.35 -1.46
N ILE A 100 -6.91 24.17 -2.00
CA ILE A 100 -5.75 23.72 -1.21
C ILE A 100 -5.28 24.88 -0.32
N THR A 101 -5.28 24.65 0.99
CA THR A 101 -4.74 25.58 1.98
C THR A 101 -3.22 25.76 1.83
N SER A 102 -2.68 26.91 2.22
CA SER A 102 -1.23 27.18 2.13
C SER A 102 -0.38 26.13 2.86
N VAL A 103 -0.88 25.55 3.96
CA VAL A 103 -0.20 24.48 4.71
C VAL A 103 -0.13 23.18 3.91
N GLN A 104 -1.18 22.83 3.16
CA GLN A 104 -1.18 21.64 2.29
C GLN A 104 -0.22 21.77 1.10
N TRP A 105 -0.03 22.99 0.59
CA TRP A 105 1.01 23.28 -0.40
C TRP A 105 2.42 23.11 0.17
N VAL A 106 2.68 23.61 1.38
CA VAL A 106 3.95 23.39 2.07
C VAL A 106 4.19 21.90 2.32
N GLY A 107 3.18 21.17 2.78
CA GLY A 107 3.25 19.72 2.98
C GLY A 107 3.53 18.96 1.67
N THR A 108 2.92 19.38 0.57
CA THR A 108 3.18 18.83 -0.77
C THR A 108 4.65 18.99 -1.16
N VAL A 109 5.18 20.22 -1.05
CA VAL A 109 6.59 20.50 -1.37
C VAL A 109 7.53 19.69 -0.48
N LEU A 110 7.22 19.56 0.80
CA LEU A 110 8.01 18.79 1.75
C LEU A 110 8.04 17.29 1.42
N VAL A 111 6.92 16.70 1.01
CA VAL A 111 6.85 15.30 0.55
C VAL A 111 7.69 15.09 -0.71
N PHE A 112 7.61 15.99 -1.69
CA PHE A 112 8.42 15.88 -2.91
C PHE A 112 9.92 16.08 -2.67
N LEU A 113 10.28 17.02 -1.81
CA LEU A 113 11.68 17.21 -1.39
C LEU A 113 12.19 15.96 -0.66
N GLY A 114 11.42 15.42 0.27
CA GLY A 114 11.76 14.19 0.99
C GLY A 114 11.99 13.01 0.04
N LEU A 115 11.06 12.78 -0.90
CA LEU A 115 11.21 11.72 -1.91
C LEU A 115 12.37 11.95 -2.86
N GLY A 116 12.62 13.20 -3.27
CA GLY A 116 13.75 13.56 -4.14
C GLY A 116 15.10 13.38 -3.46
N LEU A 117 15.20 13.71 -2.17
CA LEU A 117 16.36 13.45 -1.34
C LEU A 117 16.57 11.94 -1.14
N ASP A 118 15.51 11.20 -0.83
CA ASP A 118 15.56 9.75 -0.64
C ASP A 118 15.93 9.02 -1.96
N ALA A 119 15.48 9.51 -3.12
CA ALA A 119 15.89 8.99 -4.42
C ALA A 119 17.38 9.28 -4.75
N LYS A 120 17.91 10.44 -4.35
CA LYS A 120 19.32 10.81 -4.59
C LYS A 120 20.28 10.15 -3.60
N PHE A 121 19.93 10.11 -2.32
CA PHE A 121 20.81 9.66 -1.23
C PHE A 121 20.51 8.24 -0.73
N GLY A 122 19.32 7.71 -1.00
CA GLY A 122 18.91 6.35 -0.61
C GLY A 122 19.49 5.23 -1.47
N LYS A 123 20.31 5.56 -2.49
CA LYS A 123 21.16 4.56 -3.18
C LYS A 123 22.19 4.04 -2.18
N VAL A 124 21.85 2.95 -1.47
CA VAL A 124 22.80 2.16 -0.71
C VAL A 124 23.97 1.84 -1.66
N PRO A 125 25.22 2.21 -1.32
CA PRO A 125 26.34 2.00 -2.22
C PRO A 125 26.45 0.50 -2.52
N LYS A 126 26.50 0.14 -3.81
CA LYS A 126 26.86 -1.21 -4.24
C LYS A 126 28.22 -1.50 -3.62
N LYS A 127 28.26 -2.37 -2.59
CA LYS A 127 29.52 -2.97 -2.17
C LYS A 127 30.00 -3.83 -3.33
N THR A 128 30.96 -3.30 -4.07
CA THR A 128 31.82 -4.04 -4.99
C THR A 128 32.50 -5.12 -4.17
N THR A 129 32.01 -6.36 -4.27
CA THR A 129 32.71 -7.53 -3.77
C THR A 129 33.81 -7.84 -4.79
N HIS A 130 35.06 -7.69 -4.38
CA HIS A 130 36.19 -8.28 -5.07
C HIS A 130 36.48 -9.66 -4.46
#